data_AF-A0A0B3AS66-F1
#
_entry.id   AF-A0A0B3AS66-F1
#
_cell.length_a   1.000
_cell.length_b   1.000
_cell.length_c   1.000
_cell.angle_alpha   90.00
_cell.angle_beta   90.00
_cell.angle_gamma   90.00
#
_symmetry.space_group_name_H-M   'P 1'
#
loop_
_entity.id
_entity.type
_entity.pdbx_description
1 polymer ?
#
loop_
_entity_poly.entity_id
_entity_poly.type
_entity_poly.pdbx_seq_one_letter_code
_entity_poly.pdbx_strand_id
1 'polypeptide(L)'
;MNIKGQESATFEFLVVAIMGLFIMVIMLSIVNYFTDLRFQASEQRFNDALHSAVSSPNGEAIIAKNIILQPGKISSESLAEKANIPSSCVEIDAIDLVAFKLSPDNTVLSVERSVETTVYLKCVLGPEYGSGTDCEESCIASFGKEFSPRT
;
A
#
# COMPACT_ATOMS: atom_id res chain seq x y z
N MET A 1 -29.80 -58.01 15.19
CA MET A 1 -29.70 -56.54 15.22
C MET A 1 -28.30 -56.16 14.78
N ASN A 2 -28.17 -55.58 13.58
CA ASN A 2 -26.92 -55.42 12.86
C ASN A 2 -26.36 -54.01 13.13
N ILE A 3 -25.72 -53.83 14.30
CA ILE A 3 -25.22 -52.53 14.77
C ILE A 3 -23.91 -52.14 14.04
N LYS A 4 -23.21 -53.11 13.43
CA LYS A 4 -21.89 -52.92 12.82
C LYS A 4 -21.87 -52.16 11.47
N GLY A 5 -23.01 -52.05 10.77
CA GLY A 5 -23.08 -51.40 9.45
C GLY A 5 -23.37 -49.91 9.49
N GLN A 6 -23.95 -49.40 10.59
CA GLN A 6 -24.32 -47.99 10.73
C GLN A 6 -23.18 -47.15 11.33
N GLU A 7 -22.33 -47.76 12.16
CA GLU A 7 -21.15 -47.10 12.74
C GLU A 7 -20.04 -46.84 11.69
N SER A 8 -19.82 -47.77 10.73
CA SER A 8 -18.80 -47.59 9.70
C SER A 8 -19.16 -46.51 8.68
N ALA A 9 -20.43 -46.44 8.26
CA ALA A 9 -20.90 -45.42 7.34
C ALA A 9 -20.81 -44.02 7.97
N THR A 10 -21.17 -43.87 9.25
CA THR A 10 -21.06 -42.60 9.98
C THR A 10 -19.60 -42.18 10.14
N PHE A 11 -18.70 -43.13 10.41
CA PHE A 11 -17.27 -42.88 10.49
C PHE A 11 -16.68 -42.45 9.12
N GLU A 12 -17.09 -43.08 8.04
CA GLU A 12 -16.67 -42.74 6.68
C GLU A 12 -17.13 -41.32 6.29
N PHE A 13 -18.38 -40.96 6.58
CA PHE A 13 -18.87 -39.58 6.38
C PHE A 13 -18.10 -38.55 7.21
N LEU A 14 -17.72 -38.89 8.44
CA LEU A 14 -16.93 -38.00 9.30
C LEU A 14 -15.51 -37.81 8.77
N VAL A 15 -14.86 -38.87 8.27
CA VAL A 15 -13.54 -38.79 7.63
C VAL A 15 -13.58 -37.93 6.37
N VAL A 16 -14.60 -38.10 5.52
CA VAL A 16 -14.78 -37.27 4.32
C VAL A 16 -15.02 -35.80 4.67
N ALA A 17 -15.80 -35.52 5.71
CA ALA A 17 -16.01 -34.15 6.18
C ALA A 17 -14.72 -33.49 6.68
N ILE A 18 -13.90 -34.23 7.46
CA ILE A 18 -12.59 -33.75 7.93
C ILE A 18 -11.65 -33.49 6.74
N MET A 19 -11.60 -34.40 5.76
CA MET A 19 -10.81 -34.21 4.54
C MET A 19 -11.26 -32.96 3.77
N GLY A 20 -12.57 -32.71 3.68
CA GLY A 20 -13.13 -31.49 3.09
C GLY A 20 -12.69 -30.22 3.82
N LEU A 21 -12.69 -30.24 5.16
CA LEU A 21 -12.19 -29.13 5.97
C LEU A 21 -10.70 -28.87 5.74
N PHE A 22 -9.87 -29.92 5.67
CA PHE A 22 -8.45 -29.75 5.36
C PHE A 22 -8.22 -29.10 4.00
N ILE A 23 -8.96 -29.51 2.98
CA ILE A 23 -8.87 -28.89 1.64
C ILE A 23 -9.26 -27.40 1.70
N MET A 24 -10.33 -27.05 2.44
CA MET A 24 -10.71 -25.66 2.65
C MET A 24 -9.61 -24.85 3.33
N VAL A 25 -9.00 -25.38 4.39
CA VAL A 25 -7.90 -24.71 5.11
C VAL A 25 -6.72 -24.47 4.17
N ILE A 26 -6.33 -25.47 3.38
CA ILE A 26 -5.25 -25.34 2.39
C ILE A 26 -5.58 -24.24 1.37
N MET A 27 -6.82 -24.22 0.85
CA MET A 27 -7.24 -23.18 -0.10
C MET A 27 -7.18 -21.78 0.52
N LEU A 28 -7.66 -21.62 1.75
CA LEU A 28 -7.57 -20.34 2.46
C LEU A 28 -6.11 -19.91 2.69
N SER A 29 -5.23 -20.85 3.06
CA SER A 29 -3.80 -20.58 3.21
C SER A 29 -3.17 -20.10 1.90
N ILE A 30 -3.50 -20.73 0.77
CA ILE A 30 -2.98 -20.33 -0.55
C ILE A 30 -3.48 -18.94 -0.94
N VAL A 31 -4.77 -18.65 -0.72
CA VAL A 31 -5.35 -17.32 -1.03
C VAL A 31 -4.67 -16.22 -0.20
N ASN A 32 -4.46 -16.45 1.09
CA ASN A 32 -3.77 -15.50 1.95
C ASN A 32 -2.32 -15.31 1.51
N TYR A 33 -1.61 -16.40 1.19
CA TYR A 33 -0.24 -16.34 0.68
C TYR A 33 -0.10 -15.48 -0.59
N PHE A 34 -0.99 -15.65 -1.56
CA PHE A 34 -0.96 -14.81 -2.77
C PHE A 34 -1.33 -13.35 -2.49
N THR A 35 -2.19 -13.09 -1.51
CA THR A 35 -2.55 -11.73 -1.10
C THR A 35 -1.34 -11.02 -0.49
N ASP A 36 -0.60 -11.70 0.38
CA ASP A 36 0.62 -11.17 1.00
C ASP A 36 1.71 -10.88 -0.04
N LEU A 37 1.92 -11.80 -1.00
CA LEU A 37 2.87 -11.59 -2.09
C LEU A 37 2.53 -10.35 -2.94
N ARG A 38 1.24 -10.14 -3.23
CA ARG A 38 0.78 -8.95 -3.97
C ARG A 38 1.04 -7.68 -3.19
N PHE A 39 0.82 -7.71 -1.88
CA PHE A 39 1.07 -6.56 -1.02
C PHE A 39 2.57 -6.23 -0.95
N GLN A 40 3.42 -7.23 -0.73
CA GLN A 40 4.88 -7.05 -0.71
C GLN A 40 5.40 -6.50 -2.04
N ALA A 41 4.93 -7.04 -3.17
CA ALA A 41 5.30 -6.53 -4.48
C ALA A 41 4.83 -5.08 -4.72
N SER A 42 3.66 -4.72 -4.19
CA SER A 42 3.14 -3.35 -4.23
C SER A 42 4.00 -2.40 -3.38
N GLU A 43 4.31 -2.79 -2.14
CA GLU A 43 5.15 -1.98 -1.25
C GLU A 43 6.55 -1.79 -1.83
N GLN A 44 7.14 -2.83 -2.39
CA GLN A 44 8.43 -2.74 -3.04
C GLN A 44 8.41 -1.76 -4.22
N ARG A 45 7.41 -1.83 -5.11
CA ARG A 45 7.26 -0.86 -6.21
C ARG A 45 7.13 0.57 -5.72
N PHE A 46 6.38 0.78 -4.64
CA PHE A 46 6.23 2.10 -4.04
C PHE A 46 7.58 2.63 -3.52
N ASN A 47 8.31 1.81 -2.76
CA ASN A 47 9.62 2.19 -2.23
C ASN A 47 10.65 2.42 -3.36
N ASP A 48 10.65 1.57 -4.39
CA ASP A 48 11.52 1.72 -5.56
C ASP A 48 11.26 3.04 -6.31
N ALA A 49 9.97 3.39 -6.49
CA ALA A 49 9.58 4.65 -7.10
C ALA A 49 9.95 5.87 -6.23
N LEU A 50 9.81 5.76 -4.91
CA LEU A 50 10.23 6.79 -3.96
C LEU A 50 11.74 7.02 -4.02
N HIS A 51 12.52 5.94 -3.96
CA HIS A 51 13.97 6.03 -4.05
C HIS A 51 14.43 6.57 -5.41
N SER A 52 13.75 6.19 -6.49
CA SER A 52 14.01 6.74 -7.82
C SER A 52 13.73 8.24 -7.88
N ALA A 53 12.66 8.72 -7.21
CA ALA A 53 12.29 10.13 -7.25
C ALA A 53 13.29 10.98 -6.48
N VAL A 54 13.73 10.50 -5.32
CA VAL A 54 14.74 11.15 -4.48
C VAL A 54 16.11 11.15 -5.15
N SER A 55 16.53 10.03 -5.75
CA SER A 55 17.82 9.95 -6.45
C SER A 55 17.90 10.79 -7.73
N SER A 56 16.77 11.24 -8.27
CA SER A 56 16.68 12.11 -9.45
C SER A 56 15.76 13.30 -9.17
N PRO A 57 16.19 14.29 -8.36
CA PRO A 57 15.37 15.44 -7.97
C PRO A 57 15.30 16.50 -9.08
N ASN A 58 14.95 16.07 -10.30
CA ASN A 58 14.88 16.88 -11.52
C ASN A 58 13.48 17.48 -11.78
N GLY A 59 12.52 17.20 -10.90
CA GLY A 59 11.12 17.63 -11.04
C GLY A 59 10.27 16.81 -12.00
N GLU A 60 10.79 15.71 -12.53
CA GLU A 60 10.00 14.74 -13.28
C GLU A 60 9.18 13.88 -12.33
N ALA A 61 7.94 13.57 -12.74
CA ALA A 61 7.06 12.73 -11.95
C ALA A 61 7.35 11.25 -12.22
N ILE A 62 7.71 10.52 -11.18
CA ILE A 62 7.82 9.06 -11.20
C ILE A 62 6.47 8.47 -10.84
N ILE A 63 5.98 7.57 -11.69
CA ILE A 63 4.62 7.03 -11.61
C ILE A 63 4.68 5.57 -11.16
N ALA A 64 4.20 5.31 -9.95
CA ALA A 64 4.03 3.97 -9.41
C ALA A 64 2.57 3.52 -9.62
N LYS A 65 2.34 2.59 -10.55
CA LYS A 65 1.00 2.08 -10.88
C LYS A 65 0.65 0.83 -10.07
N ASN A 66 -0.66 0.60 -9.89
CA ASN A 66 -1.21 -0.59 -9.24
C ASN A 66 -0.66 -0.79 -7.82
N ILE A 67 -0.61 0.31 -7.05
CA ILE A 67 -0.17 0.32 -5.66
C ILE A 67 -1.38 0.05 -4.78
N ILE A 68 -1.33 -1.09 -4.09
CA ILE A 68 -2.30 -1.52 -3.09
C ILE A 68 -1.93 -0.90 -1.76
N LEU A 69 -2.81 -0.03 -1.26
CA LEU A 69 -2.71 0.54 0.08
C LEU A 69 -3.62 -0.23 1.03
N GLN A 70 -3.11 -0.52 2.22
CA GLN A 70 -3.89 -1.08 3.32
C GLN A 70 -4.48 0.06 4.18
N PRO A 71 -5.58 -0.20 4.92
CA PRO A 71 -6.09 0.74 5.89
C PRO A 71 -4.99 1.12 6.89
N GLY A 72 -4.82 2.42 7.14
CA GLY A 72 -3.72 2.89 7.97
C GLY A 72 -3.41 4.36 7.73
N LYS A 73 -2.26 4.81 8.26
CA LYS A 73 -1.77 6.17 8.09
C LYS A 73 -0.44 6.16 7.37
N ILE A 74 -0.31 7.06 6.40
CA ILE A 74 0.95 7.37 5.72
C ILE A 74 1.27 8.81 6.10
N SER A 75 2.41 9.04 6.75
CA SER A 75 2.84 10.36 7.18
C SER A 75 4.04 10.82 6.38
N SER A 76 4.23 12.14 6.29
CA SER A 76 5.43 12.75 5.70
C SER A 76 6.66 12.26 6.44
N GLU A 77 6.57 12.03 7.75
CA GLU A 77 7.61 11.42 8.56
C GLU A 77 7.98 10.00 8.11
N SER A 78 7.01 9.12 7.89
CA SER A 78 7.31 7.75 7.46
C SER A 78 7.84 7.68 6.03
N LEU A 79 7.42 8.61 5.16
CA LEU A 79 7.98 8.75 3.81
C LEU A 79 9.38 9.33 3.84
N ALA A 80 9.62 10.34 4.68
CA ALA A 80 10.91 10.99 4.87
C ALA A 80 11.96 10.03 5.44
N GLU A 81 11.58 9.18 6.40
CA GLU A 81 12.46 8.12 6.92
C GLU A 81 12.86 7.14 5.81
N LYS A 82 11.91 6.70 4.99
CA LYS A 82 12.17 5.80 3.84
C LYS A 82 13.03 6.45 2.75
N ALA A 83 12.87 7.75 2.55
CA ALA A 83 13.59 8.54 1.55
C ALA A 83 14.93 9.10 2.07
N ASN A 84 15.20 9.00 3.38
CA ASN A 84 16.34 9.62 4.04
C ASN A 84 16.45 11.14 3.82
N ILE A 85 15.30 11.85 3.88
CA ILE A 85 15.19 13.31 3.79
C ILE A 85 14.46 13.86 5.01
N PRO A 86 14.52 15.17 5.33
CA PRO A 86 13.78 15.73 6.45
C PRO A 86 12.26 15.64 6.24
N SER A 87 11.51 15.31 7.29
CA SER A 87 10.05 15.21 7.23
C SER A 87 9.34 16.53 6.88
N SER A 88 9.98 17.66 7.18
CA SER A 88 9.49 18.99 6.77
C SER A 88 9.60 19.25 5.26
N CYS A 89 10.36 18.44 4.53
CA CYS A 89 10.59 18.57 3.09
C CYS A 89 9.72 17.61 2.26
N VAL A 90 8.81 16.88 2.92
CA VAL A 90 7.89 15.95 2.28
C VAL A 90 6.47 16.45 2.44
N GLU A 91 5.77 16.58 1.32
CA GLU A 91 4.34 16.88 1.28
C GLU A 91 3.56 15.69 0.74
N ILE A 92 2.35 15.50 1.26
CA ILE A 92 1.42 14.47 0.79
C ILE A 92 0.21 15.16 0.17
N ASP A 93 -0.15 14.70 -1.03
CA ASP A 93 -1.39 15.09 -1.70
C ASP A 93 -2.19 13.82 -2.04
N ALA A 94 -3.49 13.97 -2.21
CA ALA A 94 -4.35 12.85 -2.59
C ALA A 94 -5.54 13.33 -3.39
N ILE A 95 -6.06 12.46 -4.24
CA ILE A 95 -7.38 12.67 -4.84
C ILE A 95 -8.45 12.61 -3.75
N ASP A 96 -9.47 13.47 -3.86
CA ASP A 96 -10.62 13.45 -2.98
C ASP A 96 -11.48 12.20 -3.28
N LEU A 97 -11.24 11.13 -2.52
CA LEU A 97 -11.94 9.86 -2.59
C LEU A 97 -12.35 9.43 -1.20
N VAL A 98 -13.46 8.71 -1.09
CA VAL A 98 -13.97 8.14 0.19
C VAL A 98 -12.92 7.28 0.91
N ALA A 99 -11.96 6.70 0.17
CA ALA A 99 -10.90 5.88 0.75
C ALA A 99 -9.75 6.69 1.38
N PHE A 100 -9.65 7.99 1.08
CA PHE A 100 -8.54 8.86 1.46
C PHE A 100 -9.05 10.03 2.31
N LYS A 101 -8.39 10.26 3.43
CA LYS A 101 -8.56 11.48 4.23
C LYS A 101 -7.21 12.12 4.45
N LEU A 102 -6.97 13.22 3.76
CA LEU A 102 -5.76 14.01 3.92
C LEU A 102 -5.92 14.95 5.12
N SER A 103 -4.87 15.08 5.93
CA SER A 103 -4.84 16.05 7.02
C SER A 103 -4.79 17.48 6.47
N PRO A 104 -5.29 18.49 7.22
CA PRO A 104 -5.34 19.87 6.73
C PRO A 104 -3.99 20.49 6.40
N ASP A 105 -2.92 19.93 6.95
CA ASP A 105 -1.53 20.34 6.80
C ASP A 105 -0.77 19.51 5.75
N ASN A 106 -1.43 18.62 5.00
CA ASN A 106 -0.84 17.77 3.96
C ASN A 106 0.32 16.88 4.45
N THR A 107 0.38 16.58 5.75
CA THR A 107 1.45 15.74 6.33
C THR A 107 1.01 14.31 6.58
N VAL A 108 -0.29 14.03 6.66
CA VAL A 108 -0.81 12.69 6.96
C VAL A 108 -1.96 12.33 6.04
N LEU A 109 -1.81 11.23 5.31
CA LEU A 109 -2.87 10.56 4.59
C LEU A 109 -3.40 9.38 5.39
N SER A 110 -4.67 9.44 5.79
CA SER A 110 -5.38 8.30 6.35
C SER A 110 -6.10 7.53 5.24
N VAL A 111 -5.79 6.24 5.13
CA VAL A 111 -6.44 5.29 4.22
C VAL A 111 -7.49 4.52 5.03
N GLU A 112 -8.76 4.72 4.70
CA GLU A 112 -9.89 4.17 5.48
C GLU A 112 -10.22 2.72 5.08
N ARG A 113 -9.88 2.33 3.85
CA ARG A 113 -10.14 1.00 3.30
C ARG A 113 -9.05 0.62 2.31
N SER A 114 -8.85 -0.68 2.11
CA SER A 114 -7.89 -1.12 1.09
C SER A 114 -8.29 -0.62 -0.29
N VAL A 115 -7.32 -0.06 -1.01
CA VAL A 115 -7.54 0.56 -2.31
C VAL A 115 -6.32 0.35 -3.20
N GLU A 116 -6.56 0.03 -4.47
CA GLU A 116 -5.54 0.03 -5.51
C GLU A 116 -5.55 1.41 -6.19
N THR A 117 -4.40 2.07 -6.23
CA THR A 117 -4.26 3.43 -6.76
C THR A 117 -2.93 3.59 -7.53
N THR A 118 -2.81 4.71 -8.24
CA THR A 118 -1.54 5.16 -8.81
C THR A 118 -0.95 6.22 -7.91
N VAL A 119 0.33 6.12 -7.59
CA VAL A 119 1.05 7.12 -6.80
C VAL A 119 2.03 7.87 -7.70
N TYR A 120 1.97 9.18 -7.63
CA TYR A 120 2.84 10.09 -8.36
C TYR A 120 3.83 10.68 -7.37
N LEU A 121 5.12 10.49 -7.62
CA LEU A 121 6.20 10.93 -6.77
C LEU A 121 7.02 11.94 -7.56
N LYS A 122 7.29 13.09 -6.99
CA LYS A 122 8.10 14.12 -7.63
C LYS A 122 8.99 14.76 -6.58
N CYS A 123 10.27 14.87 -6.88
CA CYS A 123 11.24 15.57 -6.04
C CYS A 123 11.97 16.64 -6.87
N VAL A 124 12.34 17.72 -6.21
CA VAL A 124 13.11 18.83 -6.79
C VAL A 124 14.18 19.29 -5.83
N LEU A 125 15.23 19.88 -6.38
CA LEU A 125 16.23 20.60 -5.60
C LEU A 125 15.65 21.94 -5.11
N GLY A 126 15.84 22.22 -3.82
CA GLY A 126 15.34 23.40 -3.12
C GLY A 126 13.97 23.22 -2.46
N PRO A 127 13.49 24.24 -1.72
CA PRO A 127 12.26 24.18 -0.94
C PRO A 127 11.02 24.52 -1.80
N GLU A 128 10.62 23.64 -2.71
CA GLU A 128 9.37 23.78 -3.46
C GLU A 128 8.19 23.09 -2.74
N TYR A 129 8.44 21.96 -2.08
CA TYR A 129 7.43 21.17 -1.37
C TYR A 129 7.68 21.09 0.13
N GLY A 130 6.60 20.92 0.89
CA GLY A 130 6.65 20.83 2.34
C GLY A 130 6.76 22.19 3.05
N SER A 131 6.84 22.13 4.38
CA SER A 131 6.83 23.32 5.25
C SER A 131 8.24 23.80 5.62
N GLY A 132 9.29 23.08 5.21
CA GLY A 132 10.68 23.41 5.52
C GLY A 132 11.25 24.45 4.56
N THR A 133 11.79 25.55 5.12
CA THR A 133 12.45 26.59 4.31
C THR A 133 13.90 26.27 3.95
N ASP A 134 14.46 25.20 4.54
CA ASP A 134 15.88 24.82 4.45
C ASP A 134 16.04 23.41 3.87
N CYS A 135 15.23 23.10 2.85
CA CYS A 135 15.24 21.82 2.16
C CYS A 135 16.20 21.88 0.96
N GLU A 136 17.30 21.14 1.01
CA GLU A 136 18.16 20.92 -0.16
C GLU A 136 17.41 20.14 -1.25
N GLU A 137 16.56 19.21 -0.85
CA GLU A 137 15.66 18.43 -1.68
C GLU A 137 14.27 18.44 -1.04
N SER A 138 13.23 18.67 -1.85
CA SER A 138 11.84 18.58 -1.41
C SER A 138 11.05 17.64 -2.33
N CYS A 139 10.14 16.88 -1.74
CA CYS A 139 9.38 15.85 -2.42
C CYS A 139 7.88 15.98 -2.13
N ILE A 140 7.08 15.63 -3.13
CA ILE A 140 5.63 15.48 -2.99
C ILE A 140 5.22 14.07 -3.40
N ALA A 141 4.41 13.43 -2.56
CA ALA A 141 3.78 12.15 -2.83
C ALA A 141 2.28 12.34 -3.03
N SER A 142 1.81 12.18 -4.27
CA SER A 142 0.40 12.36 -4.62
C SER A 142 -0.28 11.03 -4.91
N PHE A 143 -1.34 10.72 -4.15
CA PHE A 143 -2.06 9.46 -4.20
C PHE A 143 -3.31 9.59 -5.06
N GLY A 144 -3.33 8.93 -6.22
CA GLY A 144 -4.47 8.89 -7.14
C GLY A 144 -4.72 10.19 -7.93
N LYS A 145 -3.86 11.20 -7.76
CA LYS A 145 -3.97 12.51 -8.41
C LYS A 145 -2.70 12.81 -9.19
N GLU A 146 -2.84 12.96 -10.50
CA GLU A 146 -1.73 13.29 -11.38
C GLU A 146 -1.28 14.73 -11.18
N PHE A 147 0.03 14.98 -11.22
CA PHE A 147 0.55 16.35 -11.22
C PHE A 147 0.17 17.01 -12.54
N SER A 148 -0.70 18.01 -12.48
CA SER A 148 -1.03 18.78 -13.69
C SER A 148 0.22 19.50 -14.19
N PRO A 149 0.55 19.45 -15.49
CA PRO A 149 1.61 20.28 -16.04
C PRO A 149 1.23 21.75 -15.84
N ARG A 150 2.06 22.52 -15.14
CA ARG A 150 1.94 23.98 -15.13
C ARG A 150 2.15 24.45 -16.59
N THR A 151 1.06 24.75 -17.29
CA THR A 151 1.07 25.53 -18.54
C THR A 151 1.39 26.99 -18.26
#